data_AF-A0A2A2Q716-F1
#
_entry.id   AF-A0A2A2Q716-F1
#
_cell.length_a   1.000
_cell.length_b   1.000
_cell.length_c   1.000
_cell.angle_alpha   90.00
_cell.angle_beta   90.00
_cell.angle_gamma   90.00
#
_symmetry.space_group_name_H-M   'P 1'
#
loop_
_entity.id
_entity.type
_entity.pdbx_description
1 polymer ?
#
loop_
_entity_poly.entity_id
_entity_poly.type
_entity_poly.pdbx_seq_one_letter_code
_entity_poly.pdbx_strand_id
1 'polypeptide(L)'
;MAQHGMLFEIIKWIDGGRPTLRPLKKHTTAFGDAVAAPNLSLTQVLWERAWQDREEAVSVLGSSAYIRNSIVVMRYLLEHGCPVDHVTGLDLCLFHDLELIRIGMARGVNILEPDGWAAAFVHVGSHPLIRFYIEEKERIPGLKRDAVQALCRCIEESRLRAVGLLKWAGVDPFAKAPKYDYWEDPEEEWDGFPALRLRQAKKAGELLKLLKLKPGVGEWFQLLECMASGPGDDFAIVYNLAKDPDSVIVKNPALSEALLRGLLSSIGWGWGRNPDRSERLVGLCFRLMELGICLRWKDMDGIHQFRRDVFRWDSKADVFKVLSKAATVSDDQSRAGLAELVRTPKMRELVISHDARILSRLGIPGPADYLDIPTSQEARNRRRLRAGGGMLPEPEAAASVHLPVSEVGSGRVKVPVIPPHAIKRRGGRVISRQEIYGKLWSAPACHVANDYGISGSMLARICTKLDVPRPPRGYWARPDKWRKVHQPKLPEWKGGAADYWVVNPTNVKAQRLAKRVAGGE
;
A
#
# COMPACT_ATOMS: atom_id res chain seq x y z
N MET A 1 33.85 -33.71 -16.37
CA MET A 1 32.90 -34.84 -16.56
C MET A 1 31.47 -34.35 -16.68
N ALA A 2 30.72 -34.14 -15.59
CA ALA A 2 29.27 -33.84 -15.66
C ALA A 2 28.92 -32.61 -16.51
N GLN A 3 29.51 -31.46 -16.19
CA GLN A 3 29.44 -30.21 -16.99
C GLN A 3 29.82 -30.37 -18.48
N HIS A 4 30.53 -31.44 -18.85
CA HIS A 4 30.99 -31.72 -20.22
C HIS A 4 30.21 -32.87 -20.89
N GLY A 5 29.10 -33.33 -20.31
CA GLY A 5 28.25 -34.38 -20.88
C GLY A 5 28.89 -35.78 -20.98
N MET A 6 29.98 -36.04 -20.24
CA MET A 6 30.79 -37.26 -20.35
C MET A 6 30.12 -38.50 -19.71
N LEU A 7 28.99 -38.93 -20.28
CA LEU A 7 28.10 -39.96 -19.73
C LEU A 7 28.81 -41.27 -19.37
N PHE A 8 29.56 -41.86 -20.30
CA PHE A 8 30.22 -43.16 -20.09
C PHE A 8 31.30 -43.13 -19.00
N GLU A 9 32.03 -42.02 -18.85
CA GLU A 9 33.03 -41.87 -17.77
C GLU A 9 32.37 -41.69 -16.40
N ILE A 10 31.15 -41.13 -16.36
CA ILE A 10 30.37 -40.98 -15.13
C ILE A 10 29.72 -42.31 -14.73
N ILE A 11 29.26 -43.12 -15.69
CA ILE A 11 28.83 -44.50 -15.46
C ILE A 11 30.00 -45.31 -14.86
N LYS A 12 31.18 -45.30 -15.48
CA LYS A 12 32.40 -45.94 -14.94
C LYS A 12 32.79 -45.43 -13.55
N TRP A 13 32.59 -44.14 -13.26
CA TRP A 13 32.87 -43.56 -11.95
C TRP A 13 31.95 -44.11 -10.85
N ILE A 14 30.64 -44.17 -11.15
CA ILE A 14 29.61 -44.74 -10.26
C ILE A 14 29.82 -46.24 -10.05
N ASP A 15 30.01 -47.00 -11.13
CA ASP A 15 30.21 -48.45 -11.09
C ASP A 15 31.55 -48.84 -10.44
N GLY A 16 32.53 -47.94 -10.45
CA GLY A 16 33.76 -48.03 -9.66
C GLY A 16 33.59 -47.69 -8.17
N GLY A 17 32.36 -47.55 -7.67
CA GLY A 17 32.05 -47.30 -6.25
C GLY A 17 32.49 -45.92 -5.73
N ARG A 18 32.73 -44.95 -6.61
CA ARG A 18 33.31 -43.65 -6.22
C ARG A 18 32.24 -42.65 -5.77
N PRO A 19 32.53 -41.81 -4.77
CA PRO A 19 31.56 -40.84 -4.26
C PRO A 19 31.16 -39.82 -5.33
N THR A 20 29.89 -39.40 -5.26
CA THR A 20 29.22 -38.48 -6.20
C THR A 20 28.63 -37.24 -5.52
N LEU A 21 28.50 -37.27 -4.19
CA LEU A 21 28.15 -36.14 -3.32
C LEU A 21 29.11 -34.95 -3.52
N ARG A 22 28.58 -33.72 -3.39
CA ARG A 22 29.32 -32.47 -3.49
C ARG A 22 30.45 -32.37 -2.44
N PRO A 23 31.71 -32.14 -2.87
CA PRO A 23 32.80 -31.82 -1.95
C PRO A 23 32.50 -30.52 -1.18
N LEU A 24 32.78 -30.49 0.12
CA LEU A 24 32.52 -29.34 1.02
C LEU A 24 33.07 -27.99 0.53
N LYS A 25 34.08 -27.99 -0.34
CA LYS A 25 34.70 -26.80 -0.95
C LYS A 25 34.11 -26.41 -2.32
N LYS A 26 32.93 -26.93 -2.69
CA LYS A 26 32.25 -26.69 -3.96
C LYS A 26 30.80 -26.23 -3.76
N HIS A 27 30.34 -25.39 -4.69
CA HIS A 27 28.98 -24.85 -4.72
C HIS A 27 28.06 -25.56 -5.72
N THR A 28 28.61 -26.30 -6.69
CA THR A 28 27.83 -27.13 -7.63
C THR A 28 27.92 -28.61 -7.27
N THR A 29 26.90 -29.37 -7.66
CA THR A 29 26.83 -30.83 -7.54
C THR A 29 26.95 -31.44 -8.94
N ALA A 30 27.39 -32.70 -9.08
CA ALA A 30 27.45 -33.33 -10.40
C ALA A 30 26.06 -33.45 -11.06
N PHE A 31 25.03 -33.65 -10.24
CA PHE A 31 23.63 -33.67 -10.64
C PHE A 31 23.14 -32.29 -11.13
N GLY A 32 23.52 -31.22 -10.43
CA GLY A 32 23.21 -29.84 -10.80
C GLY A 32 23.90 -29.41 -12.09
N ASP A 33 25.17 -29.80 -12.31
CA ASP A 33 25.87 -29.57 -13.58
C ASP A 33 25.11 -30.23 -14.75
N ALA A 34 24.62 -31.46 -14.57
CA ALA A 34 23.89 -32.21 -15.61
C ALA A 34 22.49 -31.63 -15.91
N VAL A 35 21.76 -31.24 -14.87
CA VAL A 35 20.45 -30.60 -14.97
C VAL A 35 20.56 -29.18 -15.52
N ALA A 36 21.64 -28.44 -15.23
CA ALA A 36 21.91 -27.12 -15.78
C ALA A 36 22.30 -27.14 -17.26
N ALA A 37 22.97 -28.20 -17.72
CA ALA A 37 23.38 -28.42 -19.11
C ALA A 37 22.41 -29.37 -19.87
N PRO A 38 21.10 -29.11 -19.82
CA PRO A 38 20.02 -30.05 -19.52
C PRO A 38 20.11 -31.40 -20.26
N ASN A 39 20.94 -32.29 -19.73
CA ASN A 39 21.23 -33.58 -20.34
C ASN A 39 20.37 -34.66 -19.67
N LEU A 40 19.29 -35.08 -20.34
CA LEU A 40 18.33 -36.04 -19.79
C LEU A 40 18.99 -37.37 -19.41
N SER A 41 19.79 -37.98 -20.29
CA SER A 41 20.43 -39.28 -20.05
C SER A 41 21.44 -39.24 -18.91
N LEU A 42 22.15 -38.12 -18.74
CA LEU A 42 23.02 -37.91 -17.59
C LEU A 42 22.24 -37.61 -16.32
N THR A 43 21.12 -36.88 -16.41
CA THR A 43 20.22 -36.64 -15.28
C THR A 43 19.62 -37.95 -14.78
N GLN A 44 19.19 -38.83 -15.69
CA GLN A 44 18.70 -40.19 -15.40
C GLN A 44 19.75 -41.00 -14.64
N VAL A 45 20.94 -41.19 -15.23
CA VAL A 45 22.03 -41.95 -14.60
C VAL A 45 22.41 -41.39 -13.22
N LEU A 46 22.43 -40.06 -13.05
CA LEU A 46 22.76 -39.46 -11.77
C LEU A 46 21.60 -39.59 -10.76
N TRP A 47 20.34 -39.45 -11.17
CA TRP A 47 19.18 -39.61 -10.28
C TRP A 47 19.00 -41.06 -9.80
N GLU A 48 19.18 -42.02 -10.69
CA GLU A 48 18.91 -43.44 -10.43
C GLU A 48 20.08 -44.17 -9.76
N ARG A 49 21.33 -43.74 -9.98
CA ARG A 49 22.54 -44.52 -9.62
C ARG A 49 23.59 -43.78 -8.80
N ALA A 50 23.55 -42.45 -8.72
CA ALA A 50 24.51 -41.70 -7.90
C ALA A 50 24.06 -41.58 -6.44
N TRP A 51 25.01 -41.46 -5.52
CA TRP A 51 24.72 -41.02 -4.15
C TRP A 51 24.47 -39.52 -4.18
N GLN A 52 23.29 -39.11 -3.72
CA GLN A 52 22.86 -37.73 -3.57
C GLN A 52 22.35 -37.52 -2.14
N ASP A 53 22.55 -36.34 -1.56
CA ASP A 53 21.82 -35.95 -0.36
C ASP A 53 20.51 -35.22 -0.70
N ARG A 54 19.61 -35.11 0.29
CA ARG A 54 18.28 -34.50 0.09
C ARG A 54 18.36 -33.00 -0.23
N GLU A 55 19.34 -32.29 0.31
CA GLU A 55 19.54 -30.86 0.07
C GLU A 55 20.03 -30.63 -1.37
N GLU A 56 20.91 -31.48 -1.88
CA GLU A 56 21.32 -31.49 -3.29
C GLU A 56 20.13 -31.71 -4.22
N ALA A 57 19.30 -32.74 -3.99
CA ALA A 57 18.16 -33.05 -4.83
C ALA A 57 17.12 -31.92 -4.86
N VAL A 58 16.72 -31.41 -3.68
CA VAL A 58 15.82 -30.27 -3.52
C VAL A 58 16.36 -29.02 -4.24
N SER A 59 17.65 -28.72 -4.05
CA SER A 59 18.32 -27.54 -4.62
C SER A 59 18.41 -27.60 -6.14
N VAL A 60 18.70 -28.78 -6.70
CA VAL A 60 18.78 -28.99 -8.15
C VAL A 60 17.40 -28.84 -8.81
N LEU A 61 16.34 -29.40 -8.22
CA LEU A 61 14.99 -29.27 -8.78
C LEU A 61 14.51 -27.81 -8.75
N GLY A 62 14.68 -27.10 -7.62
CA GLY A 62 14.37 -25.68 -7.52
C GLY A 62 15.19 -24.82 -8.49
N SER A 63 16.47 -25.17 -8.71
CA SER A 63 17.32 -24.50 -9.71
C SER A 63 16.82 -24.73 -11.14
N SER A 64 16.40 -25.96 -11.50
CA SER A 64 15.80 -26.25 -12.80
C SER A 64 14.49 -25.49 -13.00
N ALA A 65 13.65 -25.42 -11.97
CA ALA A 65 12.37 -24.71 -11.98
C ALA A 65 12.53 -23.18 -12.11
N TYR A 66 13.59 -22.61 -11.51
CA TYR A 66 13.92 -21.19 -11.63
C TYR A 66 14.54 -20.82 -12.98
N ILE A 67 15.41 -21.68 -13.54
CA ILE A 67 16.12 -21.42 -14.81
C ILE A 67 15.24 -21.76 -16.04
N ARG A 68 14.35 -22.77 -15.92
CA ARG A 68 13.45 -23.27 -16.99
C ARG A 68 14.17 -23.70 -18.27
N ASN A 69 15.37 -24.26 -18.13
CA ASN A 69 16.22 -24.68 -19.26
C ASN A 69 15.72 -25.93 -20.01
N SER A 70 15.00 -26.85 -19.36
CA SER A 70 14.36 -27.98 -20.05
C SER A 70 13.14 -28.51 -19.31
N ILE A 71 12.00 -28.43 -19.98
CA ILE A 71 10.75 -29.05 -19.51
C ILE A 71 10.84 -30.59 -19.45
N VAL A 72 11.64 -31.22 -20.31
CA VAL A 72 11.79 -32.68 -20.34
C VAL A 72 12.53 -33.18 -19.10
N VAL A 73 13.59 -32.46 -18.70
CA VAL A 73 14.33 -32.72 -17.45
C VAL A 73 13.44 -32.45 -16.23
N MET A 74 12.74 -31.31 -16.20
CA MET A 74 11.84 -30.97 -15.09
C MET A 74 10.71 -32.01 -14.93
N ARG A 75 10.10 -32.45 -16.03
CA ARG A 75 9.06 -33.48 -16.07
C ARG A 75 9.57 -34.81 -15.51
N TYR A 76 10.68 -35.31 -16.06
CA TYR A 76 11.31 -36.56 -15.61
C TYR A 76 11.56 -36.54 -14.09
N LEU A 77 12.15 -35.46 -13.57
CA LEU A 77 12.47 -35.35 -12.13
C LEU A 77 11.21 -35.35 -11.25
N LEU A 78 10.15 -34.64 -11.64
CA LEU A 78 8.89 -34.66 -10.90
C LEU A 78 8.22 -36.04 -10.91
N GLU A 79 8.20 -36.72 -12.06
CA GLU A 79 7.64 -38.06 -12.23
C GLU A 79 8.42 -39.11 -11.42
N HIS A 80 9.75 -39.02 -11.40
CA HIS A 80 10.64 -39.97 -10.72
C HIS A 80 10.90 -39.60 -9.24
N GLY A 81 10.03 -38.77 -8.66
CA GLY A 81 9.94 -38.56 -7.21
C GLY A 81 10.93 -37.56 -6.61
N CYS A 82 11.55 -36.69 -7.41
CA CYS A 82 12.49 -35.69 -6.90
C CYS A 82 11.78 -34.72 -5.90
N PRO A 83 12.36 -34.44 -4.71
CA PRO A 83 11.72 -33.62 -3.69
C PRO A 83 11.40 -32.19 -4.12
N VAL A 84 10.15 -31.77 -3.94
CA VAL A 84 9.60 -30.50 -4.45
C VAL A 84 9.71 -29.32 -3.46
N ASP A 85 10.40 -29.46 -2.33
CA ASP A 85 10.45 -28.47 -1.23
C ASP A 85 10.85 -27.03 -1.66
N HIS A 86 11.58 -26.88 -2.76
CA HIS A 86 12.03 -25.60 -3.32
C HIS A 86 11.38 -25.24 -4.68
N VAL A 87 10.28 -25.90 -5.07
CA VAL A 87 9.53 -25.59 -6.29
C VAL A 87 8.25 -24.83 -5.92
N THR A 88 8.05 -23.65 -6.49
CA THR A 88 6.82 -22.86 -6.27
C THR A 88 5.76 -23.11 -7.36
N GLY A 89 4.51 -22.73 -7.08
CA GLY A 89 3.46 -22.70 -8.09
C GLY A 89 3.77 -21.77 -9.25
N LEU A 90 4.42 -20.62 -8.96
CA LEU A 90 4.95 -19.69 -9.96
C LEU A 90 5.93 -20.38 -10.92
N ASP A 91 6.92 -21.12 -10.41
CA ASP A 91 7.92 -21.80 -11.24
C ASP A 91 7.28 -22.79 -12.23
N LEU A 92 6.34 -23.63 -11.74
CA LEU A 92 5.59 -24.57 -12.58
C LEU A 92 4.75 -23.86 -13.64
N CYS A 93 4.03 -22.80 -13.25
CA CYS A 93 3.17 -22.05 -14.15
C CYS A 93 3.95 -21.33 -15.27
N LEU A 94 5.21 -20.96 -15.02
CA LEU A 94 6.11 -20.35 -16.01
C LEU A 94 6.67 -21.32 -17.05
N PHE A 95 6.47 -22.64 -16.93
CA PHE A 95 6.70 -23.60 -18.02
C PHE A 95 5.56 -23.64 -19.05
N HIS A 96 4.40 -23.03 -18.76
CA HIS A 96 3.21 -23.00 -19.63
C HIS A 96 2.60 -24.38 -19.99
N ASP A 97 2.93 -25.44 -19.26
CA ASP A 97 2.52 -26.82 -19.54
C ASP A 97 1.53 -27.33 -18.48
N LEU A 98 0.35 -27.77 -18.94
CA LEU A 98 -0.74 -28.20 -18.07
C LEU A 98 -0.37 -29.46 -17.28
N GLU A 99 0.31 -30.42 -17.93
CA GLU A 99 0.63 -31.71 -17.31
C GLU A 99 1.76 -31.54 -16.28
N LEU A 100 2.73 -30.66 -16.53
CA LEU A 100 3.76 -30.34 -15.55
C LEU A 100 3.16 -29.70 -14.28
N ILE A 101 2.18 -28.80 -14.44
CA ILE A 101 1.42 -28.22 -13.31
C ILE A 101 0.64 -29.33 -12.59
N ARG A 102 -0.07 -30.21 -13.31
CA ARG A 102 -0.84 -31.33 -12.75
C ARG A 102 0.04 -32.31 -11.95
N ILE A 103 1.20 -32.68 -12.48
CA ILE A 103 2.18 -33.55 -11.79
C ILE A 103 2.73 -32.84 -10.55
N GLY A 104 3.14 -31.57 -10.65
CA GLY A 104 3.63 -30.78 -9.52
C GLY A 104 2.60 -30.64 -8.39
N MET A 105 1.33 -30.42 -8.73
CA MET A 105 0.23 -30.44 -7.77
C MET A 105 0.04 -31.80 -7.10
N ALA A 106 0.04 -32.90 -7.87
CA ALA A 106 -0.03 -34.26 -7.32
C ALA A 106 1.18 -34.59 -6.43
N ARG A 107 2.32 -33.95 -6.67
CA ARG A 107 3.54 -34.01 -5.86
C ARG A 107 3.50 -33.14 -4.59
N GLY A 108 2.50 -32.29 -4.43
CA GLY A 108 2.27 -31.44 -3.25
C GLY A 108 2.60 -29.95 -3.41
N VAL A 109 2.93 -29.47 -4.61
CA VAL A 109 3.20 -28.04 -4.85
C VAL A 109 1.90 -27.24 -4.84
N ASN A 110 1.82 -26.23 -3.95
CA ASN A 110 0.71 -25.28 -3.95
C ASN A 110 0.84 -24.32 -5.15
N ILE A 111 -0.26 -24.13 -5.88
CA ILE A 111 -0.36 -23.24 -7.04
C ILE A 111 -1.21 -21.99 -6.79
N LEU A 112 -1.66 -21.75 -5.55
CA LEU A 112 -2.41 -20.54 -5.16
C LEU A 112 -1.47 -19.50 -4.52
N GLU A 113 -2.02 -18.34 -4.17
CA GLU A 113 -1.35 -17.25 -3.44
C GLU A 113 -0.34 -17.71 -2.33
N PRO A 114 0.78 -17.00 -2.11
CA PRO A 114 1.17 -15.73 -2.76
C PRO A 114 1.96 -15.90 -4.08
N ASP A 115 2.84 -16.90 -4.16
CA ASP A 115 3.77 -17.12 -5.29
C ASP A 115 3.27 -18.27 -6.20
N GLY A 116 2.04 -18.12 -6.68
CA GLY A 116 1.29 -19.14 -7.43
C GLY A 116 0.84 -18.71 -8.83
N TRP A 117 -0.31 -19.26 -9.24
CA TRP A 117 -0.96 -19.03 -10.55
C TRP A 117 -1.24 -17.54 -10.77
N ALA A 118 -1.71 -16.80 -9.75
CA ALA A 118 -1.97 -15.36 -9.89
C ALA A 118 -0.70 -14.57 -10.24
N ALA A 119 0.40 -14.83 -9.54
CA ALA A 119 1.69 -14.19 -9.81
C ALA A 119 2.20 -14.53 -11.22
N ALA A 120 2.19 -15.82 -11.59
CA ALA A 120 2.57 -16.26 -12.93
C ALA A 120 1.71 -15.60 -14.01
N PHE A 121 0.39 -15.58 -13.84
CA PHE A 121 -0.51 -15.01 -14.84
C PHE A 121 -0.27 -13.52 -15.06
N VAL A 122 -0.02 -12.74 -13.99
CA VAL A 122 0.32 -11.32 -14.11
C VAL A 122 1.64 -11.11 -14.88
N HIS A 123 2.65 -11.96 -14.66
CA HIS A 123 3.92 -11.88 -15.38
C HIS A 123 3.76 -12.17 -16.89
N VAL A 124 3.12 -13.27 -17.29
CA VAL A 124 3.13 -13.76 -18.68
C VAL A 124 1.81 -13.67 -19.46
N GLY A 125 0.64 -13.60 -18.81
CA GLY A 125 -0.66 -13.44 -19.46
C GLY A 125 -0.96 -14.47 -20.56
N SER A 126 -0.80 -15.77 -20.25
CA SER A 126 -0.72 -16.83 -21.28
C SER A 126 -1.97 -17.70 -21.43
N HIS A 127 -2.21 -18.22 -22.65
CA HIS A 127 -3.36 -19.08 -22.94
C HIS A 127 -3.37 -20.41 -22.16
N PRO A 128 -2.24 -21.11 -21.93
CA PRO A 128 -2.25 -22.32 -21.12
C PRO A 128 -2.71 -22.09 -19.68
N LEU A 129 -2.30 -20.97 -19.05
CA LEU A 129 -2.76 -20.64 -17.69
C LEU A 129 -4.26 -20.30 -17.65
N ILE A 130 -4.81 -19.65 -18.69
CA ILE A 130 -6.27 -19.50 -18.84
C ILE A 130 -6.95 -20.86 -19.01
N ARG A 131 -6.40 -21.74 -19.85
CA ARG A 131 -6.97 -23.07 -20.11
C ARG A 131 -7.01 -23.88 -18.81
N PHE A 132 -5.92 -23.88 -18.05
CA PHE A 132 -5.87 -24.45 -16.71
C PHE A 132 -6.97 -23.88 -15.81
N TYR A 133 -7.10 -22.55 -15.72
CA TYR A 133 -8.15 -21.92 -14.92
C TYR A 133 -9.57 -22.34 -15.35
N ILE A 134 -9.85 -22.41 -16.65
CA ILE A 134 -11.17 -22.83 -17.17
C ILE A 134 -11.47 -24.30 -16.84
N GLU A 135 -10.47 -25.19 -16.96
CA GLU A 135 -10.59 -26.62 -16.64
C GLU A 135 -10.74 -26.86 -15.11
N GLU A 136 -10.09 -26.05 -14.28
CA GLU A 136 -9.84 -26.39 -12.86
C GLU A 136 -10.59 -25.54 -11.82
N LYS A 137 -11.09 -24.35 -12.16
CA LYS A 137 -11.70 -23.40 -11.20
C LYS A 137 -12.88 -23.94 -10.37
N GLU A 138 -13.55 -24.99 -10.83
CA GLU A 138 -14.64 -25.65 -10.10
C GLU A 138 -14.11 -26.76 -9.16
N ARG A 139 -12.97 -27.40 -9.50
CA ARG A 139 -12.28 -28.39 -8.67
C ARG A 139 -11.38 -27.74 -7.61
N ILE A 140 -10.87 -26.55 -7.90
CA ILE A 140 -9.98 -25.76 -7.04
C ILE A 140 -10.60 -24.37 -6.85
N PRO A 141 -11.54 -24.19 -5.90
CA PRO A 141 -12.27 -22.92 -5.73
C PRO A 141 -11.36 -21.70 -5.50
N GLY A 142 -10.17 -21.91 -4.91
CA GLY A 142 -9.15 -20.88 -4.73
C GLY A 142 -8.68 -20.23 -6.04
N LEU A 143 -8.75 -20.93 -7.18
CA LEU A 143 -8.40 -20.33 -8.47
C LEU A 143 -9.32 -19.17 -8.87
N LYS A 144 -10.55 -19.12 -8.36
CA LYS A 144 -11.46 -17.97 -8.58
C LYS A 144 -10.96 -16.73 -7.82
N ARG A 145 -10.35 -16.91 -6.65
CA ARG A 145 -9.68 -15.85 -5.87
C ARG A 145 -8.41 -15.37 -6.58
N ASP A 146 -7.51 -16.30 -6.91
CA ASP A 146 -6.28 -16.02 -7.67
C ASP A 146 -6.56 -15.28 -8.99
N ALA A 147 -7.61 -15.66 -9.74
CA ALA A 147 -8.00 -15.01 -10.98
C ALA A 147 -8.52 -13.57 -10.79
N VAL A 148 -9.19 -13.28 -9.69
CA VAL A 148 -9.62 -11.93 -9.32
C VAL A 148 -8.43 -11.08 -8.88
N GLN A 149 -7.50 -11.63 -8.08
CA GLN A 149 -6.26 -10.94 -7.71
C GLN A 149 -5.40 -10.62 -8.96
N ALA A 150 -5.27 -11.58 -9.87
CA ALA A 150 -4.60 -11.38 -11.15
C ALA A 150 -5.28 -10.29 -12.00
N LEU A 151 -6.62 -10.22 -12.00
CA LEU A 151 -7.35 -9.17 -12.71
C LEU A 151 -7.09 -7.77 -12.12
N CYS A 152 -7.04 -7.63 -10.80
CA CYS A 152 -6.64 -6.38 -10.13
C CYS A 152 -5.27 -5.89 -10.61
N ARG A 153 -4.24 -6.74 -10.51
CA ARG A 153 -2.87 -6.43 -10.91
C ARG A 153 -2.74 -6.18 -12.41
N CYS A 154 -3.39 -6.98 -13.25
CA CYS A 154 -3.37 -6.78 -14.70
C CYS A 154 -4.07 -5.49 -15.15
N ILE A 155 -5.11 -5.02 -14.44
CA ILE A 155 -5.72 -3.69 -14.69
C ILE A 155 -4.74 -2.59 -14.26
N GLU A 156 -4.17 -2.68 -13.06
CA GLU A 156 -3.24 -1.68 -12.51
C GLU A 156 -1.99 -1.52 -13.37
N GLU A 157 -1.33 -2.62 -13.75
CA GLU A 157 -0.21 -2.66 -14.70
C GLU A 157 -0.61 -2.37 -16.16
N SER A 158 -1.89 -2.20 -16.47
CA SER A 158 -2.42 -1.94 -17.83
C SER A 158 -2.10 -3.04 -18.85
N ARG A 159 -2.07 -4.31 -18.40
CA ARG A 159 -1.77 -5.52 -19.18
C ARG A 159 -2.93 -5.93 -20.09
N LEU A 160 -3.25 -5.13 -21.11
CA LEU A 160 -4.41 -5.30 -22.00
C LEU A 160 -4.71 -6.75 -22.41
N ARG A 161 -3.71 -7.49 -22.95
CA ARG A 161 -3.89 -8.89 -23.37
C ARG A 161 -4.31 -9.80 -22.21
N ALA A 162 -3.68 -9.65 -21.05
CA ALA A 162 -3.97 -10.46 -19.87
C ALA A 162 -5.38 -10.14 -19.31
N VAL A 163 -5.77 -8.87 -19.26
CA VAL A 163 -7.13 -8.44 -18.87
C VAL A 163 -8.18 -8.99 -19.83
N GLY A 164 -7.93 -8.94 -21.15
CA GLY A 164 -8.84 -9.51 -22.15
C GLY A 164 -8.99 -11.02 -22.04
N LEU A 165 -7.90 -11.73 -21.75
CA LEU A 165 -7.87 -13.17 -21.50
C LEU A 165 -8.65 -13.57 -20.25
N LEU A 166 -8.47 -12.86 -19.12
CA LEU A 166 -9.24 -13.08 -17.89
C LEU A 166 -10.73 -12.79 -18.12
N LYS A 167 -11.06 -11.70 -18.82
CA LYS A 167 -12.45 -11.34 -19.13
C LYS A 167 -13.12 -12.37 -20.06
N TRP A 168 -12.39 -12.92 -21.03
CA TRP A 168 -12.85 -14.01 -21.88
C TRP A 168 -13.08 -15.31 -21.09
N ALA A 169 -12.22 -15.60 -20.11
CA ALA A 169 -12.36 -16.75 -19.20
C ALA A 169 -13.51 -16.62 -18.18
N GLY A 170 -14.26 -15.52 -18.22
CA GLY A 170 -15.40 -15.24 -17.35
C GLY A 170 -15.03 -14.71 -15.96
N VAL A 171 -13.82 -14.15 -15.78
CA VAL A 171 -13.49 -13.42 -14.54
C VAL A 171 -14.26 -12.11 -14.51
N ASP A 172 -14.97 -11.86 -13.41
CA ASP A 172 -15.83 -10.70 -13.26
C ASP A 172 -15.06 -9.49 -12.68
N PRO A 173 -15.00 -8.34 -13.39
CA PRO A 173 -14.42 -7.11 -12.85
C PRO A 173 -15.18 -6.49 -11.66
N PHE A 174 -16.34 -7.04 -11.29
CA PHE A 174 -17.12 -6.67 -10.09
C PHE A 174 -17.05 -7.72 -8.97
N ALA A 175 -16.33 -8.82 -9.14
CA ALA A 175 -16.10 -9.78 -8.06
C ALA A 175 -15.39 -9.13 -6.87
N LYS A 176 -15.77 -9.52 -5.64
CA LYS A 176 -15.13 -9.07 -4.40
C LYS A 176 -13.61 -9.25 -4.47
N ALA A 177 -12.86 -8.22 -4.08
CA ALA A 177 -11.40 -8.17 -4.10
C ALA A 177 -10.81 -7.28 -2.98
N PRO A 178 -9.51 -7.44 -2.66
CA PRO A 178 -8.77 -6.52 -1.77
C PRO A 178 -8.82 -5.09 -2.27
N LYS A 179 -9.04 -4.15 -1.35
CA LYS A 179 -9.14 -2.72 -1.66
C LYS A 179 -7.78 -2.12 -1.98
N TYR A 180 -6.73 -2.73 -1.44
CA TYR A 180 -5.32 -2.38 -1.64
C TYR A 180 -4.49 -3.64 -1.95
N ASP A 181 -3.42 -3.51 -2.74
CA ASP A 181 -2.52 -4.64 -3.09
C ASP A 181 -1.42 -4.90 -2.05
N TYR A 182 -1.47 -4.17 -0.94
CA TYR A 182 -0.52 -4.27 0.16
C TYR A 182 -1.29 -4.59 1.43
N TRP A 183 -0.67 -5.44 2.26
CA TRP A 183 -1.24 -6.10 3.45
C TRP A 183 -2.12 -7.31 3.10
N GLU A 184 -1.56 -8.50 3.30
CA GLU A 184 -2.33 -9.69 3.66
C GLU A 184 -2.87 -9.48 5.08
N ASP A 185 -3.88 -8.63 5.22
CA ASP A 185 -4.59 -8.47 6.49
C ASP A 185 -5.70 -9.55 6.54
N PRO A 186 -5.63 -10.52 7.47
CA PRO A 186 -6.65 -11.56 7.58
C PRO A 186 -8.01 -11.01 8.04
N GLU A 187 -8.07 -9.75 8.46
CA GLU A 187 -9.29 -9.01 8.82
C GLU A 187 -9.74 -8.04 7.70
N GLU A 188 -9.09 -7.99 6.51
CA GLU A 188 -9.58 -7.15 5.41
C GLU A 188 -10.93 -7.65 4.88
N GLU A 189 -11.98 -6.86 5.10
CA GLU A 189 -13.24 -7.03 4.39
C GLU A 189 -13.00 -6.82 2.88
N TRP A 190 -13.24 -7.86 2.07
CA TRP A 190 -13.18 -7.78 0.60
C TRP A 190 -14.37 -6.96 0.06
N ASP A 191 -14.30 -5.65 0.24
CA ASP A 191 -15.32 -4.66 -0.09
C ASP A 191 -15.08 -3.93 -1.43
N GLY A 192 -13.89 -4.12 -2.02
CA GLY A 192 -13.52 -3.62 -3.34
C GLY A 192 -13.79 -4.62 -4.47
N PHE A 193 -13.47 -4.20 -5.70
CA PHE A 193 -13.57 -5.02 -6.91
C PHE A 193 -12.54 -4.59 -7.98
N PRO A 194 -12.12 -5.48 -8.91
CA PRO A 194 -11.01 -5.21 -9.84
C PRO A 194 -11.13 -3.93 -10.69
N ALA A 195 -12.33 -3.54 -11.12
CA ALA A 195 -12.49 -2.33 -11.91
C ALA A 195 -12.10 -1.04 -11.16
N LEU A 196 -12.05 -1.04 -9.82
CA LEU A 196 -11.52 0.10 -9.06
C LEU A 196 -10.02 0.36 -9.33
N ARG A 197 -9.26 -0.60 -9.87
CA ARG A 197 -7.84 -0.38 -10.19
C ARG A 197 -7.61 0.49 -11.44
N LEU A 198 -8.68 0.82 -12.17
CA LEU A 198 -8.62 1.74 -13.32
C LEU A 198 -8.06 3.14 -12.95
N ARG A 199 -8.20 3.61 -11.70
CA ARG A 199 -7.63 4.90 -11.25
C ARG A 199 -6.10 5.01 -11.39
N GLN A 200 -5.41 3.88 -11.35
CA GLN A 200 -3.94 3.77 -11.44
C GLN A 200 -3.48 3.32 -12.84
N ALA A 201 -4.41 2.86 -13.68
CA ALA A 201 -4.10 2.28 -14.98
C ALA A 201 -3.76 3.35 -16.02
N LYS A 202 -2.54 3.28 -16.58
CA LYS A 202 -2.05 4.17 -17.65
C LYS A 202 -2.89 4.11 -18.94
N LYS A 203 -3.69 3.06 -19.13
CA LYS A 203 -4.54 2.81 -20.31
C LYS A 203 -6.02 2.60 -19.95
N ALA A 204 -6.54 3.36 -18.98
CA ALA A 204 -7.91 3.20 -18.48
C ALA A 204 -8.98 3.14 -19.59
N GLY A 205 -8.95 4.04 -20.58
CA GLY A 205 -9.88 4.05 -21.72
C GLY A 205 -9.83 2.82 -22.64
N GLU A 206 -8.65 2.21 -22.83
CA GLU A 206 -8.52 0.94 -23.56
C GLU A 206 -9.07 -0.23 -22.73
N LEU A 207 -8.79 -0.24 -21.42
CA LEU A 207 -9.29 -1.23 -20.49
C LEU A 207 -10.82 -1.17 -20.33
N LEU A 208 -11.41 0.02 -20.29
CA LEU A 208 -12.87 0.21 -20.23
C LEU A 208 -13.58 -0.39 -21.46
N LYS A 209 -13.05 -0.12 -22.67
CA LYS A 209 -13.54 -0.69 -23.93
C LYS A 209 -13.43 -2.22 -23.97
N LEU A 210 -12.38 -2.76 -23.36
CA LEU A 210 -12.09 -4.20 -23.30
C LEU A 210 -12.95 -4.93 -22.26
N LEU A 211 -13.09 -4.37 -21.06
CA LEU A 211 -13.82 -4.95 -19.93
C LEU A 211 -15.34 -4.94 -20.14
N LYS A 212 -15.86 -3.98 -20.93
CA LYS A 212 -17.30 -3.81 -21.22
C LYS A 212 -18.15 -3.85 -19.96
N LEU A 213 -17.81 -2.97 -19.02
CA LEU A 213 -18.41 -2.91 -17.68
C LEU A 213 -19.94 -2.73 -17.74
N LYS A 214 -20.63 -3.40 -16.81
CA LYS A 214 -22.08 -3.29 -16.58
C LYS A 214 -22.35 -3.14 -15.07
N PRO A 215 -21.93 -2.04 -14.45
CA PRO A 215 -22.03 -1.87 -13.01
C PRO A 215 -23.50 -1.79 -12.55
N GLY A 216 -23.79 -2.36 -11.38
CA GLY A 216 -24.95 -1.98 -10.58
C GLY A 216 -24.82 -0.55 -10.05
N VAL A 217 -25.90 0.00 -9.48
CA VAL A 217 -25.96 1.42 -9.06
C VAL A 217 -24.83 1.77 -8.08
N GLY A 218 -24.61 0.97 -7.03
CA GLY A 218 -23.55 1.23 -6.05
C GLY A 218 -22.14 1.14 -6.64
N GLU A 219 -21.90 0.17 -7.52
CA GLU A 219 -20.62 -0.02 -8.22
C GLU A 219 -20.33 1.14 -9.18
N TRP A 220 -21.35 1.70 -9.82
CA TRP A 220 -21.24 2.87 -10.70
C TRP A 220 -20.82 4.12 -9.92
N PHE A 221 -21.45 4.39 -8.76
CA PHE A 221 -21.03 5.49 -7.88
C PHE A 221 -19.60 5.32 -7.37
N GLN A 222 -19.21 4.10 -6.95
CA GLN A 222 -17.83 3.82 -6.54
C GLN A 222 -16.83 3.98 -7.69
N LEU A 223 -17.18 3.56 -8.91
CA LEU A 223 -16.34 3.77 -10.10
C LEU A 223 -16.18 5.26 -10.43
N LEU A 224 -17.22 6.08 -10.28
CA LEU A 224 -17.11 7.53 -10.49
C LEU A 224 -16.18 8.19 -9.45
N GLU A 225 -16.38 7.93 -8.16
CA GLU A 225 -15.49 8.46 -7.11
C GLU A 225 -14.04 7.99 -7.32
N CYS A 226 -13.86 6.72 -7.69
CA CYS A 226 -12.56 6.14 -7.99
C CYS A 226 -11.89 6.78 -9.21
N MET A 227 -12.59 6.93 -10.33
CA MET A 227 -12.05 7.61 -11.53
C MET A 227 -11.77 9.08 -11.28
N ALA A 228 -12.59 9.76 -10.46
CA ALA A 228 -12.30 11.13 -10.02
C ALA A 228 -10.99 11.23 -9.24
N SER A 229 -10.56 10.20 -8.51
CA SER A 229 -9.25 10.16 -7.84
C SER A 229 -8.07 9.94 -8.80
N GLY A 230 -8.33 9.45 -10.02
CA GLY A 230 -7.31 9.20 -11.05
C GLY A 230 -6.88 10.45 -11.83
N PRO A 231 -5.84 10.32 -12.69
CA PRO A 231 -5.30 11.41 -13.51
C PRO A 231 -5.99 11.60 -14.88
N GLY A 232 -6.83 10.65 -15.31
CA GLY A 232 -7.24 10.49 -16.71
C GLY A 232 -8.51 11.23 -17.15
N ASP A 233 -8.72 11.26 -18.46
CA ASP A 233 -9.86 11.90 -19.12
C ASP A 233 -11.07 10.94 -19.33
N ASP A 234 -10.86 9.64 -19.12
CA ASP A 234 -11.84 8.56 -19.31
C ASP A 234 -13.07 8.61 -18.36
N PHE A 235 -13.15 9.61 -17.47
CA PHE A 235 -14.27 9.81 -16.56
C PHE A 235 -15.62 9.84 -17.29
N ALA A 236 -15.68 10.49 -18.45
CA ALA A 236 -16.89 10.57 -19.27
C ALA A 236 -17.36 9.20 -19.81
N ILE A 237 -16.46 8.23 -19.97
CA ILE A 237 -16.81 6.86 -20.36
C ILE A 237 -17.56 6.18 -19.20
N VAL A 238 -17.09 6.36 -17.96
CA VAL A 238 -17.72 5.79 -16.77
C VAL A 238 -19.05 6.46 -16.44
N TYR A 239 -19.16 7.78 -16.58
CA TYR A 239 -20.45 8.49 -16.43
C TYR A 239 -21.52 7.89 -17.35
N ASN A 240 -21.19 7.70 -18.63
CA ASN A 240 -22.09 7.16 -19.64
C ASN A 240 -22.24 5.61 -19.62
N LEU A 241 -21.75 4.91 -18.58
CA LEU A 241 -22.14 3.51 -18.33
C LEU A 241 -23.60 3.41 -17.82
N ALA A 242 -24.11 4.45 -17.16
CA ALA A 242 -25.52 4.57 -16.86
C ALA A 242 -26.26 5.11 -18.10
N LYS A 243 -27.36 4.46 -18.50
CA LYS A 243 -28.19 4.89 -19.66
C LYS A 243 -28.80 6.28 -19.44
N ASP A 244 -29.08 6.62 -18.19
CA ASP A 244 -29.63 7.89 -17.74
C ASP A 244 -28.95 8.26 -16.41
N PRO A 245 -27.74 8.86 -16.46
CA PRO A 245 -26.95 9.18 -15.27
C PRO A 245 -27.69 10.11 -14.30
N ASP A 246 -28.35 11.12 -14.84
CA ASP A 246 -29.03 12.15 -14.07
C ASP A 246 -30.24 11.58 -13.31
N SER A 247 -31.01 10.66 -13.92
CA SER A 247 -32.08 9.95 -13.21
C SER A 247 -31.55 8.97 -12.17
N VAL A 248 -30.40 8.31 -12.41
CA VAL A 248 -29.73 7.50 -11.38
C VAL A 248 -29.27 8.36 -10.19
N ILE A 249 -28.72 9.55 -10.46
CA ILE A 249 -28.31 10.53 -9.44
C ILE A 249 -29.49 10.97 -8.57
N VAL A 250 -30.60 11.39 -9.19
CA VAL A 250 -31.79 11.87 -8.47
C VAL A 250 -32.46 10.76 -7.65
N LYS A 251 -32.48 9.52 -8.17
CA LYS A 251 -33.07 8.36 -7.46
C LYS A 251 -32.24 7.85 -6.28
N ASN A 252 -30.98 8.27 -6.13
CA ASN A 252 -30.05 7.74 -5.13
C ASN A 252 -29.36 8.86 -4.32
N PRO A 253 -30.12 9.75 -3.64
CA PRO A 253 -29.58 10.98 -3.05
C PRO A 253 -28.40 10.74 -2.08
N ALA A 254 -28.49 9.73 -1.21
CA ALA A 254 -27.41 9.43 -0.25
C ALA A 254 -26.07 9.02 -0.91
N LEU A 255 -26.13 8.35 -2.08
CA LEU A 255 -24.94 8.01 -2.88
C LEU A 255 -24.45 9.23 -3.68
N SER A 256 -25.36 10.01 -4.23
CA SER A 256 -25.05 11.26 -4.95
C SER A 256 -24.40 12.32 -4.05
N GLU A 257 -24.83 12.44 -2.80
CA GLU A 257 -24.13 13.26 -1.79
C GLU A 257 -22.74 12.70 -1.44
N ALA A 258 -22.59 11.38 -1.38
CA ALA A 258 -21.29 10.75 -1.09
C ALA A 258 -20.31 11.02 -2.23
N LEU A 259 -20.77 10.86 -3.48
CA LEU A 259 -20.04 11.27 -4.67
C LEU A 259 -19.69 12.76 -4.64
N LEU A 260 -20.63 13.66 -4.30
CA LEU A 260 -20.36 15.10 -4.20
C LEU A 260 -19.23 15.42 -3.19
N ARG A 261 -19.23 14.76 -2.03
CA ARG A 261 -18.15 14.86 -1.03
C ARG A 261 -16.82 14.30 -1.55
N GLY A 262 -16.84 13.15 -2.22
CA GLY A 262 -15.66 12.50 -2.81
C GLY A 262 -15.02 13.32 -3.94
N LEU A 263 -15.82 13.83 -4.87
CA LEU A 263 -15.41 14.75 -5.93
C LEU A 263 -14.73 16.00 -5.34
N LEU A 264 -15.34 16.62 -4.34
CA LEU A 264 -14.81 17.84 -3.71
C LEU A 264 -13.48 17.60 -2.99
N SER A 265 -13.32 16.44 -2.35
CA SER A 265 -12.04 15.98 -1.80
C SER A 265 -10.99 15.78 -2.91
N SER A 266 -11.38 15.15 -4.02
CA SER A 266 -10.50 14.82 -5.14
C SER A 266 -10.05 16.04 -5.98
N ILE A 267 -10.83 17.12 -5.97
CA ILE A 267 -10.42 18.44 -6.49
C ILE A 267 -9.32 19.01 -5.60
N GLY A 268 -9.52 19.04 -4.29
CA GLY A 268 -8.60 19.64 -3.32
C GLY A 268 -7.22 18.96 -3.25
N TRP A 269 -7.18 17.63 -3.24
CA TRP A 269 -5.91 16.88 -3.19
C TRP A 269 -5.04 17.01 -4.46
N GLY A 270 -5.58 17.52 -5.58
CA GLY A 270 -4.77 18.03 -6.70
C GLY A 270 -3.78 17.03 -7.32
N TRP A 271 -4.19 15.76 -7.48
CA TRP A 271 -3.40 14.62 -7.99
C TRP A 271 -2.77 14.86 -9.39
N GLY A 272 -1.68 15.63 -9.42
CA GLY A 272 -1.19 16.27 -10.63
C GLY A 272 -2.05 17.47 -11.02
N ARG A 273 -1.42 18.61 -11.34
CA ARG A 273 -2.14 19.80 -11.83
C ARG A 273 -2.55 19.62 -13.29
N ASN A 274 -3.63 18.87 -13.52
CA ASN A 274 -4.39 18.84 -14.77
C ASN A 274 -5.58 19.82 -14.61
N PRO A 275 -5.60 20.98 -15.29
CA PRO A 275 -6.70 21.95 -15.21
C PRO A 275 -8.03 21.37 -15.68
N ASP A 276 -8.03 20.68 -16.81
CA ASP A 276 -9.20 20.08 -17.46
C ASP A 276 -9.87 19.05 -16.55
N ARG A 277 -9.06 18.26 -15.81
CA ARG A 277 -9.56 17.38 -14.74
C ARG A 277 -10.29 18.18 -13.66
N SER A 278 -9.73 19.29 -13.19
CA SER A 278 -10.36 20.13 -12.16
C SER A 278 -11.69 20.71 -12.66
N GLU A 279 -11.70 21.25 -13.88
CA GLU A 279 -12.90 21.83 -14.49
C GLU A 279 -14.03 20.80 -14.67
N ARG A 280 -13.72 19.60 -15.19
CA ARG A 280 -14.71 18.50 -15.31
C ARG A 280 -15.30 18.10 -13.96
N LEU A 281 -14.49 18.00 -12.90
CA LEU A 281 -14.96 17.64 -11.56
C LEU A 281 -15.81 18.77 -10.93
N VAL A 282 -15.44 20.04 -11.13
CA VAL A 282 -16.27 21.21 -10.72
C VAL A 282 -17.60 21.22 -11.48
N GLY A 283 -17.58 20.97 -12.79
CA GLY A 283 -18.77 20.88 -13.62
C GLY A 283 -19.74 19.79 -13.16
N LEU A 284 -19.23 18.60 -12.80
CA LEU A 284 -20.07 17.56 -12.21
C LEU A 284 -20.61 17.95 -10.82
N CYS A 285 -19.79 18.56 -9.95
CA CYS A 285 -20.28 19.09 -8.67
C CYS A 285 -21.42 20.10 -8.86
N PHE A 286 -21.35 20.96 -9.88
CA PHE A 286 -22.43 21.87 -10.25
C PHE A 286 -23.66 21.13 -10.80
N ARG A 287 -23.46 20.09 -11.63
CA ARG A 287 -24.57 19.30 -12.17
C ARG A 287 -25.32 18.53 -11.10
N LEU A 288 -24.62 17.93 -10.13
CA LEU A 288 -25.23 17.31 -8.95
C LEU A 288 -26.10 18.33 -8.19
N MET A 289 -25.59 19.54 -7.97
CA MET A 289 -26.33 20.62 -7.31
C MET A 289 -27.56 21.10 -8.11
N GLU A 290 -27.49 21.11 -9.44
CA GLU A 290 -28.63 21.44 -10.32
C GLU A 290 -29.71 20.34 -10.35
N LEU A 291 -29.32 19.09 -10.07
CA LEU A 291 -30.22 17.96 -9.83
C LEU A 291 -30.74 17.92 -8.37
N GLY A 292 -30.51 18.97 -7.58
CA GLY A 292 -30.98 19.11 -6.20
C GLY A 292 -30.13 18.42 -5.14
N ILE A 293 -28.97 17.84 -5.50
CA ILE A 293 -28.10 17.14 -4.55
C ILE A 293 -27.31 18.16 -3.73
N CYS A 294 -27.64 18.25 -2.44
CA CYS A 294 -27.09 19.24 -1.53
C CYS A 294 -25.80 18.76 -0.83
N LEU A 295 -24.89 19.69 -0.50
CA LEU A 295 -23.64 19.36 0.19
C LEU A 295 -23.90 19.19 1.70
N ARG A 296 -24.26 17.98 2.12
CA ARG A 296 -24.45 17.61 3.53
C ARG A 296 -23.24 16.85 4.08
N TRP A 297 -23.12 16.77 5.40
CA TRP A 297 -22.16 15.90 6.11
C TRP A 297 -22.93 14.97 7.05
N LYS A 298 -22.41 13.76 7.31
CA LYS A 298 -23.04 12.80 8.23
C LYS A 298 -23.06 13.29 9.68
N ASP A 299 -21.99 13.98 10.08
CA ASP A 299 -21.71 14.38 11.45
C ASP A 299 -20.74 15.58 11.49
N MET A 300 -20.49 16.09 12.69
CA MET A 300 -19.57 17.21 12.94
C MET A 300 -18.11 16.85 12.64
N ASP A 301 -17.70 15.59 12.80
CA ASP A 301 -16.30 15.19 12.59
C ASP A 301 -15.95 15.06 11.11
N GLY A 302 -16.93 14.77 10.24
CA GLY A 302 -16.82 14.94 8.79
C GLY A 302 -16.57 16.41 8.41
N ILE A 303 -17.26 17.36 9.03
CA ILE A 303 -17.03 18.80 8.82
C ILE A 303 -15.63 19.20 9.35
N HIS A 304 -15.26 18.71 10.54
CA HIS A 304 -13.94 18.94 11.12
C HIS A 304 -12.80 18.38 10.26
N GLN A 305 -12.97 17.17 9.73
CA GLN A 305 -11.99 16.52 8.86
C GLN A 305 -11.86 17.27 7.53
N PHE A 306 -12.98 17.60 6.88
CA PHE A 306 -12.99 18.40 5.67
C PHE A 306 -12.27 19.75 5.88
N ARG A 307 -12.53 20.44 7.01
CA ARG A 307 -11.81 21.68 7.38
C ARG A 307 -10.31 21.47 7.57
N ARG A 308 -9.89 20.33 8.16
CA ARG A 308 -8.46 19.96 8.29
C ARG A 308 -7.80 19.75 6.93
N ASP A 309 -8.50 19.17 5.97
CA ASP A 309 -7.94 18.86 4.65
C ASP A 309 -7.94 20.08 3.72
N VAL A 310 -8.94 20.96 3.76
CA VAL A 310 -8.88 22.29 3.10
C VAL A 310 -7.64 23.08 3.51
N PHE A 311 -7.19 22.98 4.77
CA PHE A 311 -5.96 23.63 5.22
C PHE A 311 -4.67 22.99 4.69
N ARG A 312 -4.73 21.75 4.18
CA ARG A 312 -3.60 20.97 3.64
C ARG A 312 -3.53 21.02 2.10
N TRP A 313 -4.67 21.11 1.43
CA TRP A 313 -4.80 21.07 -0.03
C TRP A 313 -4.01 22.16 -0.75
N ASP A 314 -3.26 21.79 -1.78
CA ASP A 314 -2.45 22.72 -2.58
C ASP A 314 -3.30 23.63 -3.47
N SER A 315 -4.44 23.12 -3.97
CA SER A 315 -5.44 23.91 -4.68
C SER A 315 -6.65 24.19 -3.80
N LYS A 316 -7.13 25.43 -3.82
CA LYS A 316 -8.29 25.90 -3.03
C LYS A 316 -9.36 26.60 -3.88
N ALA A 317 -8.97 27.25 -4.98
CA ALA A 317 -9.88 28.03 -5.82
C ALA A 317 -11.09 27.22 -6.31
N ASP A 318 -10.85 26.04 -6.88
CA ASP A 318 -11.93 25.19 -7.43
C ASP A 318 -12.82 24.60 -6.33
N VAL A 319 -12.26 24.27 -5.17
CA VAL A 319 -13.01 23.90 -3.96
C VAL A 319 -13.93 25.06 -3.54
N PHE A 320 -13.43 26.30 -3.52
CA PHE A 320 -14.24 27.47 -3.17
C PHE A 320 -15.28 27.84 -4.26
N LYS A 321 -15.05 27.55 -5.55
CA LYS A 321 -16.12 27.61 -6.58
C LYS A 321 -17.28 26.67 -6.23
N VAL A 322 -16.97 25.42 -5.85
CA VAL A 322 -17.99 24.43 -5.46
C VAL A 322 -18.70 24.82 -4.15
N LEU A 323 -17.97 25.29 -3.14
CA LEU A 323 -18.59 25.82 -1.90
C LEU A 323 -19.44 27.07 -2.16
N SER A 324 -19.07 27.92 -3.12
CA SER A 324 -19.84 29.09 -3.55
C SER A 324 -21.18 28.70 -4.19
N LYS A 325 -21.19 27.72 -5.12
CA LYS A 325 -22.43 27.15 -5.67
C LYS A 325 -23.23 26.45 -4.57
N ALA A 326 -22.62 25.65 -3.70
CA ALA A 326 -23.31 24.99 -2.60
C ALA A 326 -24.10 25.99 -1.73
N ALA A 327 -23.47 27.11 -1.36
CA ALA A 327 -24.13 28.17 -0.60
C ALA A 327 -25.30 28.88 -1.32
N THR A 328 -25.50 28.67 -2.64
CA THR A 328 -26.69 29.17 -3.37
C THR A 328 -27.85 28.17 -3.42
N VAL A 329 -27.59 26.86 -3.30
CA VAL A 329 -28.61 25.80 -3.46
C VAL A 329 -28.85 24.97 -2.19
N SER A 330 -28.25 25.35 -1.06
CA SER A 330 -28.31 24.58 0.18
C SER A 330 -29.67 24.68 0.87
N ASP A 331 -30.24 23.51 1.18
CA ASP A 331 -31.23 23.33 2.26
C ASP A 331 -30.66 23.73 3.65
N ASP A 332 -31.50 23.84 4.66
CA ASP A 332 -31.10 24.28 6.00
C ASP A 332 -30.03 23.39 6.68
N GLN A 333 -30.02 22.08 6.39
CA GLN A 333 -29.01 21.16 6.93
C GLN A 333 -27.65 21.42 6.28
N SER A 334 -27.62 21.65 4.96
CA SER A 334 -26.43 22.06 4.21
C SER A 334 -25.97 23.47 4.59
N ARG A 335 -26.88 24.42 4.81
CA ARG A 335 -26.58 25.76 5.33
C ARG A 335 -25.92 25.69 6.70
N ALA A 336 -26.46 24.88 7.61
CA ALA A 336 -25.87 24.66 8.94
C ALA A 336 -24.47 24.01 8.87
N GLY A 337 -24.30 22.98 8.02
CA GLY A 337 -23.00 22.34 7.80
C GLY A 337 -21.94 23.28 7.22
N LEU A 338 -22.32 24.11 6.25
CA LEU A 338 -21.47 25.16 5.68
C LEU A 338 -21.16 26.26 6.71
N ALA A 339 -22.13 26.67 7.52
CA ALA A 339 -21.95 27.67 8.58
C ALA A 339 -20.97 27.20 9.66
N GLU A 340 -21.06 25.93 10.10
CA GLU A 340 -20.03 25.34 10.96
C GLU A 340 -18.70 25.29 10.23
N LEU A 341 -18.63 24.80 8.98
CA LEU A 341 -17.37 24.70 8.22
C LEU A 341 -16.59 26.03 8.27
N VAL A 342 -17.27 27.15 8.00
CA VAL A 342 -16.68 28.51 7.99
C VAL A 342 -16.64 29.21 9.36
N ARG A 343 -16.99 28.54 10.47
CA ARG A 343 -17.03 29.16 11.81
C ARG A 343 -15.69 29.70 12.28
N THR A 344 -14.56 29.06 11.93
CA THR A 344 -13.24 29.43 12.47
C THR A 344 -12.62 30.62 11.72
N PRO A 345 -11.88 31.54 12.40
CA PRO A 345 -11.30 32.72 11.76
C PRO A 345 -10.46 32.41 10.51
N LYS A 346 -9.56 31.42 10.61
CA LYS A 346 -8.74 30.96 9.48
C LYS A 346 -9.57 30.44 8.29
N MET A 347 -10.74 29.86 8.52
CA MET A 347 -11.62 29.46 7.42
C MET A 347 -12.36 30.67 6.83
N ARG A 348 -12.73 31.67 7.64
CA ARG A 348 -13.28 32.95 7.13
C ARG A 348 -12.25 33.71 6.29
N GLU A 349 -11.00 33.77 6.72
CA GLU A 349 -9.88 34.33 5.94
C GLU A 349 -9.75 33.66 4.55
N LEU A 350 -9.84 32.33 4.50
CA LEU A 350 -9.83 31.58 3.24
C LEU A 350 -11.10 31.82 2.40
N VAL A 351 -12.27 31.90 3.01
CA VAL A 351 -13.52 32.25 2.31
C VAL A 351 -13.43 33.65 1.69
N ILE A 352 -13.02 34.66 2.47
CA ILE A 352 -12.93 36.06 2.02
C ILE A 352 -11.93 36.20 0.85
N SER A 353 -10.81 35.47 0.89
CA SER A 353 -9.78 35.49 -0.16
C SER A 353 -10.11 34.71 -1.43
N HIS A 354 -11.22 33.97 -1.49
CA HIS A 354 -11.64 33.21 -2.67
C HIS A 354 -13.06 33.55 -3.15
N ASP A 355 -14.06 33.58 -2.25
CA ASP A 355 -15.41 34.09 -2.53
C ASP A 355 -16.15 34.51 -1.23
N ALA A 356 -16.03 35.80 -0.87
CA ALA A 356 -16.70 36.37 0.29
C ALA A 356 -18.24 36.21 0.27
N ARG A 357 -18.87 36.00 -0.90
CA ARG A 357 -20.33 35.82 -1.04
C ARG A 357 -20.84 34.55 -0.36
N ILE A 358 -19.96 33.61 0.00
CA ILE A 358 -20.32 32.45 0.83
C ILE A 358 -20.84 32.92 2.21
N LEU A 359 -20.22 33.93 2.84
CA LEU A 359 -20.63 34.41 4.16
C LEU A 359 -22.02 35.04 4.12
N SER A 360 -22.24 35.98 3.18
CA SER A 360 -23.53 36.67 3.05
C SER A 360 -24.68 35.72 2.66
N ARG A 361 -24.44 34.74 1.78
CA ARG A 361 -25.42 33.69 1.46
C ARG A 361 -25.80 32.83 2.67
N LEU A 362 -24.87 32.59 3.59
CA LEU A 362 -25.11 31.86 4.84
C LEU A 362 -25.74 32.73 5.94
N GLY A 363 -25.90 34.05 5.73
CA GLY A 363 -26.37 34.98 6.76
C GLY A 363 -25.32 35.29 7.83
N ILE A 364 -24.04 35.06 7.54
CA ILE A 364 -22.92 35.31 8.43
C ILE A 364 -22.35 36.71 8.10
N PRO A 365 -22.20 37.62 9.08
CA PRO A 365 -21.63 38.95 8.85
C PRO A 365 -20.25 38.87 8.18
N GLY A 366 -20.07 39.70 7.15
CA GLY A 366 -18.88 39.75 6.32
C GLY A 366 -17.81 40.70 6.87
N PRO A 367 -16.65 40.82 6.20
CA PRO A 367 -15.62 41.77 6.59
C PRO A 367 -16.07 43.24 6.52
N ALA A 368 -17.11 43.55 5.74
CA ALA A 368 -17.73 44.88 5.73
C ALA A 368 -18.37 45.25 7.08
N ASP A 369 -18.85 44.26 7.83
CA ASP A 369 -19.45 44.41 9.16
C ASP A 369 -18.40 44.35 10.29
N TYR A 370 -17.11 44.21 9.95
CA TYR A 370 -16.01 43.90 10.88
C TYR A 370 -14.75 44.76 10.67
N LEU A 371 -14.91 46.01 10.18
CA LEU A 371 -13.80 46.93 9.89
C LEU A 371 -12.94 47.34 11.10
N ASP A 372 -13.34 47.02 12.33
CA ASP A 372 -12.64 47.37 13.58
C ASP A 372 -11.76 46.24 14.19
N ILE A 373 -11.62 45.08 13.54
CA ILE A 373 -10.70 44.02 14.03
C ILE A 373 -9.30 44.23 13.43
N PRO A 374 -8.28 44.63 14.22
CA PRO A 374 -6.92 44.81 13.70
C PRO A 374 -6.33 43.45 13.29
N THR A 375 -5.58 43.42 12.20
CA THR A 375 -4.90 42.19 11.77
C THR A 375 -3.95 41.68 12.85
N SER A 376 -3.67 40.38 12.84
CA SER A 376 -2.73 39.75 13.79
C SER A 376 -1.31 40.34 13.72
N GLN A 377 -0.96 41.02 12.63
CA GLN A 377 0.27 41.79 12.45
C GLN A 377 0.20 43.14 13.18
N GLU A 378 -0.89 43.89 13.03
CA GLU A 378 -1.11 45.18 13.72
C GLU A 378 -1.27 45.02 15.23
N ALA A 379 -1.96 43.96 15.68
CA ALA A 379 -2.03 43.60 17.09
C ALA A 379 -0.63 43.30 17.68
N ARG A 380 0.30 42.80 16.87
CA ARG A 380 1.71 42.59 17.22
C ARG A 380 2.48 43.91 17.29
N ASN A 381 2.26 44.80 16.34
CA ASN A 381 2.90 46.13 16.30
C ASN A 381 2.41 47.04 17.44
N ARG A 382 1.11 47.07 17.72
CA ARG A 382 0.52 47.79 18.88
C ARG A 382 1.04 47.25 20.22
N ARG A 383 1.39 45.96 20.32
CA ARG A 383 2.05 45.39 21.51
C ARG A 383 3.52 45.81 21.65
N ARG A 384 4.26 46.02 20.56
CA ARG A 384 5.61 46.62 20.60
C ARG A 384 5.56 48.09 21.01
N LEU A 385 4.66 48.87 20.40
CA LEU A 385 4.50 50.31 20.69
C LEU A 385 4.00 50.62 22.11
N ARG A 386 3.39 49.66 22.82
CA ARG A 386 3.01 49.79 24.23
C ARG A 386 4.11 49.37 25.23
N ALA A 387 5.27 48.92 24.76
CA ALA A 387 6.31 48.30 25.59
C ALA A 387 7.69 48.93 25.38
N GLY A 388 7.88 50.16 25.87
CA GLY A 388 9.21 50.76 26.01
C GLY A 388 9.30 52.24 25.63
N GLY A 389 9.12 53.12 26.61
CA GLY A 389 9.64 54.49 26.59
C GLY A 389 10.17 54.82 27.98
N GLY A 390 11.48 55.04 28.14
CA GLY A 390 12.12 55.29 29.43
C GLY A 390 13.65 55.22 29.40
N MET A 391 14.30 56.38 29.62
CA MET A 391 15.74 56.58 29.88
C MET A 391 16.10 56.20 31.35
N LEU A 392 17.32 55.84 31.75
CA LEU A 392 18.57 55.37 31.09
C LEU A 392 19.35 54.57 32.20
N PRO A 393 20.69 54.50 32.42
CA PRO A 393 21.90 55.01 31.72
C PRO A 393 22.80 53.88 31.16
N GLU A 394 24.02 54.23 30.75
CA GLU A 394 25.13 53.30 30.48
C GLU A 394 26.00 53.05 31.74
N PRO A 395 26.91 52.06 31.69
CA PRO A 395 28.32 52.44 31.68
C PRO A 395 29.17 51.74 30.60
N GLU A 396 30.40 52.22 30.42
CA GLU A 396 31.28 51.95 29.28
C GLU A 396 32.07 50.62 29.32
N ALA A 397 32.56 50.25 28.13
CA ALA A 397 33.83 49.55 27.82
C ALA A 397 34.25 48.26 28.58
N ALA A 398 34.36 47.16 27.82
CA ALA A 398 35.68 46.61 27.43
C ALA A 398 35.58 45.40 26.45
N ALA A 399 36.72 45.08 25.81
CA ALA A 399 37.06 43.81 25.14
C ALA A 399 36.21 43.37 23.91
N SER A 400 36.67 43.78 22.73
CA SER A 400 36.21 43.31 21.41
C SER A 400 36.81 41.95 21.01
N VAL A 401 36.06 41.16 20.24
CA VAL A 401 36.59 40.13 19.31
C VAL A 401 35.73 40.11 18.03
N HIS A 402 36.37 40.24 16.87
CA HIS A 402 35.72 40.00 15.57
C HIS A 402 35.76 38.51 15.20
N LEU A 403 34.71 38.03 14.53
CA LEU A 403 34.74 36.79 13.73
C LEU A 403 34.07 37.04 12.35
N PRO A 404 34.54 36.39 11.27
CA PRO A 404 34.22 36.78 9.90
C PRO A 404 32.94 36.14 9.34
N VAL A 405 32.50 36.65 8.19
CA VAL A 405 31.41 36.08 7.37
C VAL A 405 31.93 34.86 6.61
N SER A 406 31.30 33.68 6.78
CA SER A 406 31.50 32.53 5.89
C SER A 406 30.29 31.59 5.83
N GLU A 407 29.74 31.48 4.62
CA GLU A 407 29.11 30.30 3.98
C GLU A 407 27.86 29.61 4.56
N VAL A 408 27.13 28.96 3.64
CA VAL A 408 25.82 28.33 3.86
C VAL A 408 25.98 26.82 4.10
N GLY A 409 25.95 26.40 5.37
CA GLY A 409 26.03 24.99 5.77
C GLY A 409 24.67 24.33 6.05
N SER A 410 24.40 23.17 5.45
CA SER A 410 23.13 22.43 5.56
C SER A 410 22.97 21.61 6.87
N GLY A 411 22.88 22.32 8.00
CA GLY A 411 22.77 21.70 9.33
C GLY A 411 21.40 21.11 9.68
N ARG A 412 21.31 19.81 9.95
CA ARG A 412 20.13 19.19 10.61
C ARG A 412 20.05 19.63 12.08
N VAL A 413 18.92 20.20 12.48
CA VAL A 413 18.64 20.56 13.88
C VAL A 413 18.73 19.33 14.80
N LYS A 414 19.63 19.37 15.79
CA LYS A 414 19.70 18.37 16.87
C LYS A 414 18.56 18.62 17.87
N VAL A 415 17.58 17.71 17.91
CA VAL A 415 16.54 17.71 18.96
C VAL A 415 17.17 17.25 20.29
N PRO A 416 16.96 17.96 21.42
CA PRO A 416 17.56 17.59 22.70
C PRO A 416 17.02 16.25 23.22
N VAL A 417 17.91 15.44 23.79
CA VAL A 417 17.57 14.14 24.39
C VAL A 417 16.99 14.37 25.79
N ILE A 418 15.70 14.07 25.97
CA ILE A 418 15.03 14.15 27.28
C ILE A 418 15.47 12.95 28.15
N PRO A 419 15.98 13.15 29.38
CA PRO A 419 16.49 12.06 30.20
C PRO A 419 15.37 11.12 30.73
N PRO A 420 15.64 9.82 30.94
CA PRO A 420 14.62 8.81 31.26
C PRO A 420 13.75 9.11 32.49
N HIS A 421 14.32 9.76 33.51
CA HIS A 421 13.58 10.11 34.74
C HIS A 421 12.49 11.16 34.50
N ALA A 422 12.70 12.11 33.57
CA ALA A 422 11.72 13.14 33.22
C ALA A 422 10.56 12.58 32.40
N ILE A 423 10.81 11.51 31.63
CA ILE A 423 9.81 10.79 30.83
C ILE A 423 8.85 9.99 31.74
N LYS A 424 9.38 9.25 32.73
CA LYS A 424 8.55 8.51 33.70
C LYS A 424 7.59 9.45 34.45
N ARG A 425 8.06 10.65 34.87
CA ARG A 425 7.23 11.69 35.52
C ARG A 425 6.07 12.22 34.66
N ARG A 426 6.06 11.97 33.35
CA ARG A 426 4.96 12.35 32.43
C ARG A 426 4.08 11.16 31.99
N GLY A 427 4.25 9.98 32.61
CA GLY A 427 3.50 8.77 32.26
C GLY A 427 3.93 8.10 30.95
N GLY A 428 5.08 8.49 30.38
CA GLY A 428 5.67 7.79 29.23
C GLY A 428 6.46 6.55 29.67
N ARG A 429 6.31 5.44 28.95
CA ARG A 429 7.13 4.24 29.16
C ARG A 429 8.43 4.36 28.36
N VAL A 430 9.56 4.19 29.03
CA VAL A 430 10.85 3.97 28.38
C VAL A 430 10.98 2.47 28.10
N ILE A 431 11.42 2.10 26.89
CA ILE A 431 11.58 0.71 26.43
C ILE A 431 12.99 0.58 25.86
N SER A 432 13.79 -0.35 26.39
CA SER A 432 15.19 -0.50 25.95
C SER A 432 15.30 -1.18 24.58
N ARG A 433 16.43 -0.96 23.89
CA ARG A 433 16.81 -1.68 22.67
C ARG A 433 16.74 -3.20 22.85
N GLN A 434 17.12 -3.70 24.03
CA GLN A 434 17.07 -5.13 24.37
C GLN A 434 15.64 -5.64 24.62
N GLU A 435 14.76 -4.83 25.23
CA GLU A 435 13.34 -5.16 25.40
C GLU A 435 12.61 -5.21 24.05
N ILE A 436 12.90 -4.26 23.14
CA ILE A 436 12.37 -4.25 21.77
C ILE A 436 12.83 -5.49 21.02
N TYR A 437 14.14 -5.81 21.05
CA TYR A 437 14.68 -7.04 20.46
C TYR A 437 14.01 -8.28 21.04
N GLY A 438 13.89 -8.39 22.37
CA GLY A 438 13.25 -9.52 23.03
C GLY A 438 11.82 -9.76 22.52
N LYS A 439 11.00 -8.69 22.42
CA LYS A 439 9.65 -8.79 21.86
C LYS A 439 9.64 -9.12 20.36
N LEU A 440 10.49 -8.47 19.56
CA LEU A 440 10.50 -8.65 18.11
C LEU A 440 10.84 -10.08 17.66
N TRP A 441 11.55 -10.82 18.51
CA TRP A 441 11.90 -12.22 18.30
C TRP A 441 11.10 -13.20 19.16
N SER A 442 10.09 -12.72 19.93
CA SER A 442 9.10 -13.56 20.63
C SER A 442 7.70 -13.53 20.02
N ALA A 443 7.34 -12.50 19.24
CA ALA A 443 6.04 -12.40 18.58
C ALA A 443 6.11 -11.69 17.20
N PRO A 444 5.12 -11.90 16.31
CA PRO A 444 4.99 -11.15 15.06
C PRO A 444 5.03 -9.63 15.26
N ALA A 445 5.70 -8.92 14.33
CA ALA A 445 5.95 -7.49 14.46
C ALA A 445 4.67 -6.62 14.48
N CYS A 446 3.55 -7.10 13.91
CA CYS A 446 2.23 -6.50 14.05
C CYS A 446 1.75 -6.52 15.52
N HIS A 447 1.83 -7.67 16.20
CA HIS A 447 1.45 -7.81 17.60
C HIS A 447 2.33 -6.92 18.49
N VAL A 448 3.65 -6.89 18.24
CA VAL A 448 4.59 -6.03 18.99
C VAL A 448 4.32 -4.53 18.77
N ALA A 449 3.87 -4.14 17.57
CA ALA A 449 3.47 -2.75 17.29
C ALA A 449 2.17 -2.37 18.01
N ASN A 450 1.17 -3.27 18.00
CA ASN A 450 -0.11 -3.09 18.69
C ASN A 450 0.08 -3.01 20.22
N ASP A 451 0.93 -3.86 20.78
CA ASP A 451 1.37 -3.83 22.19
C ASP A 451 1.92 -2.45 22.62
N TYR A 452 2.59 -1.76 21.70
CA TYR A 452 3.23 -0.47 21.91
C TYR A 452 2.40 0.73 21.44
N GLY A 453 1.20 0.49 20.89
CA GLY A 453 0.29 1.56 20.45
C GLY A 453 0.83 2.35 19.26
N ILE A 454 1.50 1.69 18.32
CA ILE A 454 2.14 2.28 17.14
C ILE A 454 1.88 1.42 15.90
N SER A 455 2.04 1.98 14.69
CA SER A 455 1.98 1.18 13.46
C SER A 455 3.23 0.31 13.29
N GLY A 456 3.11 -0.81 12.57
CA GLY A 456 4.25 -1.64 12.19
C GLY A 456 5.33 -0.86 11.40
N SER A 457 4.92 0.14 10.61
CA SER A 457 5.83 1.06 9.91
C SER A 457 6.59 1.99 10.86
N MET A 458 5.99 2.39 11.98
CA MET A 458 6.67 3.16 13.04
C MET A 458 7.62 2.27 13.85
N LEU A 459 7.21 1.04 14.19
CA LEU A 459 8.07 0.05 14.85
C LEU A 459 9.30 -0.29 13.98
N ALA A 460 9.13 -0.46 12.67
CA ALA A 460 10.24 -0.66 11.73
C ALA A 460 11.25 0.50 11.77
N ARG A 461 10.78 1.75 11.79
CA ARG A 461 11.64 2.95 11.91
C ARG A 461 12.35 3.03 13.26
N ILE A 462 11.72 2.57 14.34
CA ILE A 462 12.36 2.46 15.67
C ILE A 462 13.46 1.38 15.66
N CYS A 463 13.21 0.21 15.08
CA CYS A 463 14.21 -0.86 14.97
C CYS A 463 15.41 -0.42 14.14
N THR A 464 15.20 0.27 13.00
CA THR A 464 16.30 0.85 12.21
C THR A 464 17.05 1.94 12.96
N LYS A 465 16.38 2.79 13.74
CA LYS A 465 17.04 3.84 14.53
C LYS A 465 17.85 3.27 15.71
N LEU A 466 17.43 2.15 16.28
CA LEU A 466 18.09 1.49 17.42
C LEU A 466 18.98 0.30 17.01
N ASP A 467 19.27 0.12 15.72
CA ASP A 467 20.05 -1.01 15.20
C ASP A 467 19.62 -2.37 15.78
N VAL A 468 18.31 -2.63 15.75
CA VAL A 468 17.70 -3.90 16.19
C VAL A 468 17.48 -4.79 14.97
N PRO A 469 18.11 -5.98 14.88
CA PRO A 469 17.84 -6.93 13.80
C PRO A 469 16.39 -7.40 13.88
N ARG A 470 15.77 -7.58 12.71
CA ARG A 470 14.34 -7.92 12.58
C ARG A 470 14.19 -9.31 11.98
N PRO A 471 13.18 -10.11 12.39
CA PRO A 471 12.87 -11.36 11.70
C PRO A 471 12.65 -11.14 10.20
N PRO A 472 13.19 -12.00 9.32
CA PRO A 472 12.90 -11.94 7.89
C PRO A 472 11.44 -12.30 7.61
N ARG A 473 10.97 -11.96 6.40
CA ARG A 473 9.63 -12.39 5.92
C ARG A 473 9.53 -13.92 6.01
N GLY A 474 8.37 -14.43 6.42
CA GLY A 474 8.14 -15.86 6.63
C GLY A 474 8.77 -16.49 7.88
N TYR A 475 9.59 -15.78 8.69
CA TYR A 475 10.20 -16.34 9.91
C TYR A 475 9.16 -16.96 10.86
N TRP A 476 8.04 -16.26 11.07
CA TRP A 476 6.98 -16.71 11.98
C TRP A 476 6.17 -17.92 11.49
N ALA A 477 6.21 -18.23 10.19
CA ALA A 477 5.62 -19.42 9.61
C ALA A 477 6.51 -20.67 9.72
N ARG A 478 7.77 -20.53 10.17
CA ARG A 478 8.71 -21.66 10.34
C ARG A 478 8.55 -22.33 11.72
N PRO A 479 8.86 -23.63 11.88
CA PRO A 479 8.80 -24.31 13.18
C PRO A 479 9.74 -23.71 14.24
N ASP A 480 9.37 -23.79 15.52
CA ASP A 480 10.13 -23.21 16.65
C ASP A 480 11.59 -23.66 16.73
N LYS A 481 11.88 -24.93 16.38
CA LYS A 481 13.25 -25.46 16.33
C LYS A 481 14.11 -24.72 15.30
N TRP A 482 13.53 -24.37 14.15
CA TRP A 482 14.22 -23.59 13.11
C TRP A 482 14.37 -22.11 13.54
N ARG A 483 13.29 -21.51 14.07
CA ARG A 483 13.27 -20.11 14.54
C ARG A 483 14.38 -19.85 15.57
N LYS A 484 14.51 -20.71 16.60
CA LYS A 484 15.54 -20.56 17.66
C LYS A 484 16.98 -20.62 17.16
N VAL A 485 17.27 -21.33 16.06
CA VAL A 485 18.60 -21.40 15.44
C VAL A 485 18.90 -20.15 14.60
N HIS A 486 17.88 -19.56 13.98
CA HIS A 486 18.01 -18.44 13.04
C HIS A 486 17.75 -17.06 13.68
N GLN A 487 17.84 -16.96 15.00
CA GLN A 487 17.79 -15.70 15.74
C GLN A 487 19.21 -15.11 15.87
N PRO A 488 19.56 -14.03 15.14
CA PRO A 488 20.88 -13.41 15.21
C PRO A 488 21.02 -12.64 16.53
N LYS A 489 22.18 -12.79 17.20
CA LYS A 489 22.50 -12.02 18.41
C LYS A 489 22.37 -10.51 18.13
N LEU A 490 21.79 -9.78 19.09
CA LEU A 490 21.69 -8.32 19.05
C LEU A 490 23.11 -7.71 18.94
N PRO A 491 23.44 -6.92 17.89
CA PRO A 491 24.76 -6.32 17.72
C PRO A 491 25.12 -5.36 18.87
N GLU A 492 26.38 -4.99 19.02
CA GLU A 492 26.77 -3.92 19.95
C GLU A 492 26.22 -2.55 19.51
N TRP A 493 25.88 -1.68 20.47
CA TRP A 493 25.29 -0.38 20.17
C TRP A 493 26.36 0.66 19.83
N LYS A 494 26.49 1.01 18.55
CA LYS A 494 27.58 1.86 18.03
C LYS A 494 27.41 3.38 18.25
N GLY A 495 26.41 3.79 19.03
CA GLY A 495 26.29 5.15 19.58
C GLY A 495 25.72 6.21 18.63
N GLY A 496 25.54 7.43 19.16
CA GLY A 496 25.02 8.61 18.45
C GLY A 496 23.57 9.00 18.80
N ALA A 497 22.82 8.10 19.44
CA ALA A 497 21.49 8.37 20.01
C ALA A 497 21.28 7.55 21.30
N ALA A 498 20.16 7.78 21.97
CA ALA A 498 19.70 6.93 23.07
C ALA A 498 19.50 5.47 22.60
N ASP A 499 19.90 4.52 23.44
CA ASP A 499 19.72 3.07 23.30
C ASP A 499 18.31 2.59 23.73
N TYR A 500 17.37 3.52 23.87
CA TYR A 500 15.99 3.28 24.28
C TYR A 500 15.01 4.09 23.42
N TRP A 501 13.79 3.58 23.31
CA TRP A 501 12.66 4.32 22.78
C TRP A 501 11.74 4.82 23.91
N VAL A 502 10.91 5.79 23.59
CA VAL A 502 10.00 6.47 24.50
C VAL A 502 8.58 6.38 23.93
N VAL A 503 7.73 5.60 24.59
CA VAL A 503 6.28 5.58 24.32
C VAL A 503 5.72 6.94 24.71
N ASN A 504 5.20 7.67 23.73
CA ASN A 504 4.56 8.96 23.97
C ASN A 504 3.21 8.75 24.71
N PRO A 505 2.98 9.35 25.89
CA PRO A 505 1.76 9.13 26.69
C PRO A 505 0.44 9.47 25.97
N THR A 506 0.46 10.22 24.86
CA THR A 506 -0.74 10.41 24.02
C THR A 506 -1.26 9.09 23.42
N ASN A 507 -0.37 8.19 23.00
CA ASN A 507 -0.77 6.90 22.41
C ASN A 507 -1.33 5.96 23.49
N VAL A 508 -0.77 6.01 24.71
CA VAL A 508 -1.29 5.25 25.87
C VAL A 508 -2.68 5.72 26.27
N LYS A 509 -2.98 7.02 26.16
CA LYS A 509 -4.35 7.54 26.34
C LYS A 509 -5.32 7.00 25.28
N ALA A 510 -4.91 6.95 24.01
CA ALA A 510 -5.73 6.38 22.94
C ALA A 510 -6.00 4.87 23.17
N GLN A 511 -5.00 4.07 23.52
CA GLN A 511 -5.18 2.65 23.86
C GLN A 511 -6.10 2.44 25.07
N ARG A 512 -5.98 3.27 26.13
CA ARG A 512 -6.87 3.18 27.31
C ARG A 512 -8.31 3.57 27.00
N LEU A 513 -8.53 4.51 26.06
CA LEU A 513 -9.86 4.86 25.59
C LEU A 513 -10.46 3.71 24.76
N ALA A 514 -9.70 3.18 23.80
CA ALA A 514 -10.11 2.04 22.97
C ALA A 514 -10.45 0.80 23.81
N LYS A 515 -9.62 0.44 24.79
CA LYS A 515 -9.92 -0.68 25.72
C LYS A 515 -11.07 -0.43 26.70
N ARG A 516 -11.48 0.82 26.92
CA ARG A 516 -12.72 1.13 27.65
C ARG A 516 -13.96 1.01 26.76
N VAL A 517 -13.87 1.41 25.50
CA VAL A 517 -14.97 1.29 24.52
C VAL A 517 -15.19 -0.18 24.12
N ALA A 518 -14.12 -0.97 23.99
CA ALA A 518 -14.17 -2.39 23.66
C ALA A 518 -14.33 -3.33 24.88
N GLY A 519 -14.72 -2.80 26.05
CA GLY A 519 -14.80 -3.54 27.30
C GLY A 519 -15.82 -2.95 28.27
N GLY A 520 -16.94 -2.45 27.74
CA GLY A 520 -18.04 -1.89 28.50
C GLY A 520 -19.12 -2.93 28.79
N GLU A 521 -18.98 -3.60 29.94
CA GLU A 521 -20.07 -3.70 30.90
C GLU A 521 -19.91 -2.57 31.94
#